data_AF-A0A527VHA1-F1
#
_entry.id   AF-A0A527VHA1-F1
#
_cell.length_a   1.000
_cell.length_b   1.000
_cell.length_c   1.000
_cell.angle_alpha   90.00
_cell.angle_beta   90.00
_cell.angle_gamma   90.00
#
_symmetry.space_group_name_H-M   'P 1'
#
loop_
_entity.id
_entity.type
_entity.pdbx_description
1 polymer ?
#
loop_
_entity_poly.entity_id
_entity_poly.type
_entity_poly.pdbx_seq_one_letter_code
_entity_poly.pdbx_strand_id
1 'polypeptide(L)'
;MPLSTNFLNRPAGLPEELVTFIAEQLDLPAEALADYASREQTMTDHARELATALGLRGATRTDVPFMIDAAAKAAWATDRGAVIAVGVIDALREARILVPSVSTVERAGIAGRARARKQAAHALLSGLRPEQLDALEALLITEPDKGITTLTRLKAIPTAVKPDHVRDILDRLHQVKEIGIPASLSASVHPDRYRQFIREGRASPAYLIERYTASRRRATLVACLIDLEERLTDAAIEMADKLIGTAFSRAKNTQARRYAATSKDVARLMRLFRHGRLAPACDAPRALRTPDASGVGRERQVPSTSTQNCKRPWDGRGQAAWRSGFPDI
;
A
#
# COMPACT_ATOMS: atom_id res chain seq x y z
N MET A 1 -32.54 17.34 3.23
CA MET A 1 -33.26 18.63 3.31
C MET A 1 -32.35 19.72 2.77
N PRO A 2 -32.65 20.37 1.64
CA PRO A 2 -31.84 21.46 1.17
C PRO A 2 -32.30 22.75 1.86
N LEU A 3 -31.39 23.36 2.62
CA LEU A 3 -31.54 24.75 3.06
C LEU A 3 -31.31 25.64 1.84
N SER A 4 -32.39 25.93 1.13
CA SER A 4 -32.42 26.99 0.12
C SER A 4 -32.20 28.33 0.82
N THR A 5 -30.96 28.82 0.81
CA THR A 5 -30.64 30.22 1.04
C THR A 5 -31.17 31.04 -0.13
N ASN A 6 -32.47 31.33 -0.11
CA ASN A 6 -33.13 32.19 -1.10
C ASN A 6 -34.23 33.03 -0.43
N PHE A 7 -33.91 33.60 0.74
CA PHE A 7 -34.82 34.50 1.47
C PHE A 7 -34.96 35.88 0.82
N LEU A 8 -34.02 36.28 -0.06
CA LEU A 8 -34.00 37.62 -0.67
C LEU A 8 -34.72 37.70 -2.03
N ASN A 9 -35.34 36.61 -2.52
CA ASN A 9 -35.95 36.57 -3.84
C ASN A 9 -37.43 36.16 -3.84
N ARG A 10 -38.18 36.59 -2.81
CA ARG A 10 -39.65 36.45 -2.76
C ARG A 10 -40.27 37.86 -2.84
N PRO A 11 -41.25 38.12 -3.73
CA PRO A 11 -42.02 39.37 -3.74
C PRO A 11 -43.08 39.34 -2.63
N ALA A 12 -42.65 39.11 -1.39
CA ALA A 12 -43.44 39.42 -0.21
C ALA A 12 -42.82 40.68 0.36
N GLY A 13 -43.58 41.78 0.41
CA GLY A 13 -43.11 43.02 1.01
C GLY A 13 -42.53 42.78 2.40
N LEU A 14 -41.53 43.58 2.79
CA LEU A 14 -40.97 43.53 4.14
C LEU A 14 -42.10 43.70 5.17
N PRO A 15 -42.16 42.89 6.25
CA PRO A 15 -43.14 43.08 7.31
C PRO A 15 -43.07 44.49 7.87
N GLU A 16 -44.21 45.16 8.03
CA GLU A 16 -44.29 46.55 8.47
C GLU A 16 -43.60 46.77 9.82
N GLU A 17 -43.77 45.81 10.74
CA GLU A 17 -43.11 45.76 12.05
C GLU A 17 -41.58 45.81 11.95
N LEU A 18 -40.98 45.14 10.95
CA LEU A 18 -39.54 45.15 10.70
C LEU A 18 -39.08 46.51 10.16
N VAL A 19 -39.88 47.12 9.29
CA VAL A 19 -39.58 48.45 8.72
C VAL A 19 -39.63 49.52 9.82
N THR A 20 -40.68 49.52 10.65
CA THR A 20 -40.81 50.43 11.79
C THR A 20 -39.66 50.25 12.77
N PHE A 21 -39.30 49.01 13.11
CA PHE A 21 -38.18 48.73 13.99
C PHE A 21 -36.86 49.29 13.44
N ILE A 22 -36.54 49.05 12.16
CA ILE A 22 -35.32 49.56 11.54
C ILE A 22 -35.32 51.10 11.49
N ALA A 23 -36.45 51.71 11.18
CA ALA A 23 -36.63 53.15 11.13
C ALA A 23 -36.35 53.81 12.49
N GLU A 24 -36.86 53.22 13.58
CA GLU A 24 -36.57 53.64 14.96
C GLU A 24 -35.07 53.49 15.31
N GLN A 25 -34.43 52.39 14.91
CA GLN A 25 -33.00 52.17 15.19
C GLN A 25 -32.08 53.16 14.45
N LEU A 26 -32.51 53.66 13.29
CA LEU A 26 -31.73 54.58 12.45
C LEU A 26 -32.13 56.05 12.65
N ASP A 27 -33.13 56.33 13.50
CA ASP A 27 -33.72 57.67 13.71
C ASP A 27 -34.21 58.31 12.39
N LEU A 28 -34.92 57.52 11.59
CA LEU A 28 -35.44 57.89 10.27
C LEU A 28 -36.94 57.62 10.18
N PRO A 29 -37.71 58.36 9.35
CA PRO A 29 -39.10 58.04 9.09
C PRO A 29 -39.23 56.72 8.30
N ALA A 30 -40.22 55.89 8.62
CA ALA A 30 -40.46 54.60 7.96
C ALA A 30 -40.66 54.73 6.44
N GLU A 31 -41.24 55.85 6.00
CA GLU A 31 -41.46 56.21 4.59
C GLU A 31 -40.14 56.33 3.81
N ALA A 32 -39.04 56.74 4.46
CA ALA A 32 -37.74 56.84 3.80
C ALA A 32 -37.23 55.49 3.29
N LEU A 33 -37.62 54.38 3.95
CA LEU A 33 -37.25 53.03 3.51
C LEU A 33 -37.99 52.63 2.22
N ALA A 34 -39.24 53.07 2.06
CA ALA A 34 -40.04 52.83 0.86
C ALA A 34 -39.51 53.64 -0.34
N ASP A 35 -39.19 54.92 -0.11
CA ASP A 35 -38.56 55.77 -1.12
C ASP A 35 -37.18 55.24 -1.55
N TYR A 36 -36.39 54.78 -0.59
CA TYR A 36 -35.10 54.15 -0.83
C TYR A 36 -35.22 52.84 -1.64
N ALA A 37 -36.22 52.01 -1.33
CA ALA A 37 -36.50 50.76 -2.05
C ALA A 37 -37.08 50.96 -3.46
N SER A 38 -37.56 52.15 -3.80
CA SER A 38 -38.14 52.46 -5.12
C SER A 38 -37.10 52.48 -6.26
N ARG A 39 -35.80 52.65 -5.94
CA ARG A 39 -34.71 52.58 -6.92
C ARG A 39 -34.29 51.13 -7.17
N GLU A 40 -34.35 50.70 -8.43
CA GLU A 40 -33.90 49.36 -8.87
C GLU A 40 -32.40 49.09 -8.62
N GLN A 41 -31.58 50.12 -8.42
CA GLN A 41 -30.11 50.03 -8.47
C GLN A 41 -29.38 49.98 -7.10
N THR A 42 -30.11 50.01 -5.98
CA THR A 42 -29.55 50.19 -4.63
C THR A 42 -28.67 49.05 -4.14
N MET A 43 -29.05 47.77 -4.31
CA MET A 43 -28.30 46.66 -3.70
C MET A 43 -26.84 46.55 -4.18
N THR A 44 -26.60 46.73 -5.48
CA THR A 44 -25.25 46.71 -6.06
C THR A 44 -24.43 47.94 -5.70
N ASP A 45 -25.08 49.09 -5.49
CA ASP A 45 -24.41 50.34 -5.17
C ASP A 45 -24.01 50.41 -3.70
N HIS A 46 -24.87 49.99 -2.77
CA HIS A 46 -24.50 49.89 -1.35
C HIS A 46 -23.46 48.82 -1.07
N ALA A 47 -23.51 47.69 -1.79
CA ALA A 47 -22.42 46.72 -1.72
C ALA A 47 -21.07 47.32 -2.17
N ARG A 48 -21.09 48.23 -3.15
CA ARG A 48 -19.90 48.95 -3.62
C ARG A 48 -19.44 50.01 -2.62
N GLU A 49 -20.35 50.79 -2.05
CA GLU A 49 -20.06 51.78 -1.00
C GLU A 49 -19.46 51.10 0.25
N LEU A 50 -20.06 50.01 0.71
CA LEU A 50 -19.54 49.20 1.82
C LEU A 50 -18.17 48.62 1.48
N ALA A 51 -17.97 48.13 0.26
CA ALA A 51 -16.67 47.65 -0.17
C ALA A 51 -15.62 48.77 -0.10
N THR A 52 -15.92 49.96 -0.60
CA THR A 52 -15.02 51.12 -0.52
C THR A 52 -14.72 51.50 0.93
N ALA A 53 -15.73 51.60 1.79
CA ALA A 53 -15.57 51.93 3.21
C ALA A 53 -14.72 50.89 3.97
N LEU A 54 -14.83 49.61 3.62
CA LEU A 54 -14.07 48.52 4.21
C LEU A 54 -12.71 48.27 3.51
N GLY A 55 -12.34 49.09 2.53
CA GLY A 55 -11.12 48.91 1.73
C GLY A 55 -11.07 47.61 0.94
N LEU A 56 -12.24 47.07 0.58
CA LEU A 56 -12.41 45.87 -0.23
C LEU A 56 -12.53 46.24 -1.70
N ARG A 57 -12.00 45.38 -2.57
CA ARG A 57 -12.18 45.51 -4.03
C ARG A 57 -12.82 44.27 -4.62
N GLY A 58 -13.51 44.44 -5.73
CA GLY A 58 -14.01 43.32 -6.54
C GLY A 58 -12.86 42.48 -7.11
N ALA A 59 -13.10 41.18 -7.27
CA ALA A 59 -12.20 40.31 -8.02
C ALA A 59 -12.25 40.62 -9.51
N THR A 60 -11.10 40.60 -10.15
CA THR A 60 -10.91 40.88 -11.57
C THR A 60 -10.25 39.69 -12.27
N ARG A 61 -10.16 39.73 -13.61
CA ARG A 61 -9.52 38.65 -14.37
C ARG A 61 -8.03 38.49 -14.06
N THR A 62 -7.36 39.56 -13.61
CA THR A 62 -5.95 39.52 -13.23
C THR A 62 -5.72 38.80 -11.90
N ASP A 63 -6.77 38.59 -11.09
CA ASP A 63 -6.71 37.83 -9.83
C ASP A 63 -6.81 36.31 -10.03
N VAL A 64 -7.14 35.85 -11.25
CA VAL A 64 -7.29 34.40 -11.53
C VAL A 64 -6.02 33.61 -11.25
N PRO A 65 -4.82 34.04 -11.67
CA PRO A 65 -3.58 33.36 -11.30
C PRO A 65 -3.35 33.30 -9.78
N PHE A 66 -3.69 34.35 -9.04
CA PHE A 66 -3.61 34.37 -7.58
C PHE A 66 -4.54 33.33 -6.95
N MET A 67 -5.80 33.24 -7.40
CA MET A 67 -6.74 32.22 -6.93
C MET A 67 -6.27 30.81 -7.26
N ILE A 68 -5.66 30.59 -8.43
CA ILE A 68 -5.11 29.29 -8.83
C ILE A 68 -3.92 28.91 -7.94
N ASP A 69 -3.06 29.87 -7.59
CA ASP A 69 -1.92 29.62 -6.68
C ASP A 69 -2.38 29.29 -5.26
N ALA A 70 -3.35 30.05 -4.72
CA ALA A 70 -3.98 29.74 -3.45
C ALA A 70 -4.63 28.35 -3.45
N ALA A 71 -5.35 28.02 -4.52
CA ALA A 71 -5.92 26.69 -4.72
C ALA A 71 -4.84 25.60 -4.79
N ALA A 72 -3.71 25.86 -5.46
CA ALA A 72 -2.61 24.89 -5.57
C ALA A 72 -1.93 24.65 -4.21
N LYS A 73 -1.73 25.70 -3.41
CA LYS A 73 -1.21 25.61 -2.04
C LYS A 73 -2.15 24.80 -1.15
N ALA A 74 -3.44 25.13 -1.14
CA ALA A 74 -4.46 24.39 -0.39
C ALA A 74 -4.57 22.92 -0.87
N ALA A 75 -4.47 22.70 -2.18
CA ALA A 75 -4.48 21.39 -2.78
C ALA A 75 -3.15 20.63 -2.58
N TRP A 76 -2.08 21.18 -2.02
CA TRP A 76 -0.81 20.45 -1.92
C TRP A 76 -0.98 19.11 -1.17
N ALA A 77 -1.75 19.14 -0.09
CA ALA A 77 -2.02 17.98 0.78
C ALA A 77 -3.30 17.19 0.44
N THR A 78 -4.19 17.72 -0.40
CA THR A 78 -5.55 17.17 -0.56
C THR A 78 -6.13 17.35 -1.96
N ASP A 79 -7.06 16.48 -2.33
CA ASP A 79 -7.86 16.59 -3.56
C ASP A 79 -9.33 16.99 -3.28
N ARG A 80 -9.69 17.22 -2.00
CA ARG A 80 -11.05 17.57 -1.57
C ARG A 80 -11.40 19.01 -1.98
N GLY A 81 -12.39 19.15 -2.87
CA GLY A 81 -12.80 20.44 -3.43
C GLY A 81 -13.20 21.48 -2.38
N ALA A 82 -13.95 21.08 -1.33
CA ALA A 82 -14.38 22.00 -0.28
C ALA A 82 -13.19 22.65 0.46
N VAL A 83 -12.17 21.88 0.82
CA VAL A 83 -10.97 22.40 1.49
C VAL A 83 -10.20 23.36 0.59
N ILE A 84 -10.11 23.04 -0.70
CA ILE A 84 -9.45 23.89 -1.70
C ILE A 84 -10.22 25.21 -1.86
N ALA A 85 -11.55 25.16 -1.95
CA ALA A 85 -12.39 26.34 -2.07
C ALA A 85 -12.27 27.26 -0.84
N VAL A 86 -12.26 26.68 0.38
CA VAL A 86 -11.99 27.43 1.61
C VAL A 86 -10.64 28.13 1.54
N GLY A 87 -9.57 27.42 1.15
CA GLY A 87 -8.24 28.02 1.01
C GLY A 87 -8.19 29.17 -0.01
N VAL A 88 -8.96 29.10 -1.10
CA VAL A 88 -9.08 30.22 -2.07
C VAL A 88 -9.83 31.40 -1.44
N ILE A 89 -10.92 31.13 -0.73
CA ILE A 89 -11.74 32.18 -0.07
C ILE A 89 -10.92 32.89 1.02
N ASP A 90 -10.14 32.13 1.80
CA ASP A 90 -9.29 32.68 2.85
C ASP A 90 -8.19 33.57 2.25
N ALA A 91 -7.54 33.13 1.16
CA ALA A 91 -6.55 33.95 0.47
C ALA A 91 -7.15 35.24 -0.13
N LEU A 92 -8.35 35.17 -0.69
CA LEU A 92 -9.06 36.35 -1.18
C LEU A 92 -9.41 37.32 -0.05
N ARG A 93 -9.86 36.79 1.10
CA ARG A 93 -10.17 37.57 2.30
C ARG A 93 -8.94 38.29 2.84
N GLU A 94 -7.80 37.58 2.94
CA GLU A 94 -6.52 38.15 3.36
C GLU A 94 -6.06 39.27 2.41
N ALA A 95 -6.27 39.09 1.11
CA ALA A 95 -5.97 40.10 0.09
C ALA A 95 -7.01 41.23 -0.02
N ARG A 96 -8.04 41.29 0.86
CA ARG A 96 -9.14 42.26 0.82
C ARG A 96 -9.90 42.26 -0.53
N ILE A 97 -10.02 41.09 -1.15
CA ILE A 97 -10.75 40.89 -2.41
C ILE A 97 -12.10 40.24 -2.12
N LEU A 98 -13.18 40.82 -2.64
CA LEU A 98 -14.51 40.23 -2.57
C LEU A 98 -14.53 38.88 -3.31
N VAL A 99 -15.13 37.88 -2.66
CA VAL A 99 -15.26 36.54 -3.24
C VAL A 99 -16.06 36.64 -4.55
N PRO A 100 -15.51 36.18 -5.69
CA PRO A 100 -16.23 36.20 -6.96
C PRO A 100 -17.35 35.15 -6.97
N SER A 101 -18.02 35.01 -8.12
CA SER A 101 -19.01 33.94 -8.30
C SER A 101 -18.45 32.56 -7.91
N VAL A 102 -19.33 31.70 -7.41
CA VAL A 102 -18.99 30.30 -7.05
C VAL A 102 -18.29 29.60 -8.23
N SER A 103 -18.80 29.79 -9.44
CA SER A 103 -18.22 29.21 -10.66
C SER A 103 -16.77 29.66 -10.93
N THR A 104 -16.38 30.86 -10.50
CA THR A 104 -15.00 31.35 -10.63
C THR A 104 -14.09 30.69 -9.62
N VAL A 105 -14.54 30.55 -8.37
CA VAL A 105 -13.80 29.84 -7.31
C VAL A 105 -13.63 28.37 -7.67
N GLU A 106 -14.67 27.71 -8.18
CA GLU A 106 -14.62 26.31 -8.61
C GLU A 106 -13.60 26.09 -9.74
N ARG A 107 -13.61 26.94 -10.77
CA ARG A 107 -12.63 26.85 -11.87
C ARG A 107 -11.21 27.06 -11.38
N ALA A 108 -10.99 28.04 -10.51
CA ALA A 108 -9.68 28.26 -9.88
C ALA A 108 -9.26 27.05 -9.05
N GLY A 109 -10.18 26.47 -8.28
CA GLY A 109 -9.97 25.24 -7.51
C GLY A 109 -9.58 24.04 -8.36
N ILE A 110 -10.27 23.80 -9.48
CA ILE A 110 -9.96 22.73 -10.44
C ILE A 110 -8.56 22.92 -11.03
N ALA A 111 -8.25 24.14 -11.49
CA ALA A 111 -6.95 24.48 -12.05
C ALA A 111 -5.81 24.36 -11.02
N GLY A 112 -6.01 24.86 -9.80
CA GLY A 112 -5.05 24.75 -8.70
C GLY A 112 -4.81 23.30 -8.30
N ARG A 113 -5.86 22.48 -8.23
CA ARG A 113 -5.72 21.03 -7.99
C ARG A 113 -4.92 20.34 -9.10
N ALA A 114 -5.17 20.67 -10.36
CA ALA A 114 -4.39 20.14 -11.47
C ALA A 114 -2.91 20.57 -11.39
N ARG A 115 -2.65 21.82 -10.99
CA ARG A 115 -1.29 22.34 -10.75
C ARG A 115 -0.59 21.60 -9.62
N ALA A 116 -1.24 21.41 -8.47
CA ALA A 116 -0.69 20.67 -7.34
C ALA A 116 -0.34 19.22 -7.71
N ARG A 117 -1.22 18.54 -8.48
CA ARG A 117 -0.95 17.19 -8.99
C ARG A 117 0.27 17.14 -9.92
N LYS A 118 0.39 18.11 -10.82
CA LYS A 118 1.55 18.23 -11.71
C LYS A 118 2.84 18.50 -10.93
N GLN A 119 2.79 19.36 -9.92
CA GLN A 119 3.93 19.64 -9.04
C GLN A 119 4.36 18.41 -8.26
N ALA A 120 3.42 17.65 -7.68
CA ALA A 120 3.74 16.43 -6.96
C ALA A 120 4.34 15.35 -7.87
N ALA A 121 3.80 15.17 -9.08
CA ALA A 121 4.37 14.27 -10.06
C ALA A 121 5.79 14.72 -10.47
N HIS A 122 6.01 16.03 -10.65
CA HIS A 122 7.33 16.56 -10.94
C HIS A 122 8.32 16.34 -9.79
N ALA A 123 7.91 16.55 -8.54
CA ALA A 123 8.74 16.33 -7.36
C ALA A 123 9.15 14.86 -7.16
N LEU A 124 8.30 13.90 -7.57
CA LEU A 124 8.67 12.47 -7.56
C LEU A 124 9.62 12.08 -8.70
N LEU A 125 9.68 12.88 -9.76
CA LEU A 125 10.51 12.60 -10.94
C LEU A 125 11.78 13.45 -10.99
N SER A 126 11.87 14.50 -10.18
CA SER A 126 13.02 15.39 -10.14
C SER A 126 14.25 14.63 -9.67
N GLY A 127 15.31 14.63 -10.47
CA GLY A 127 16.57 13.95 -10.17
C GLY A 127 16.67 12.51 -10.70
N LEU A 128 15.62 11.97 -11.33
CA LEU A 128 15.72 10.68 -12.01
C LEU A 128 16.43 10.81 -13.36
N ARG A 129 17.30 9.85 -13.65
CA ARG A 129 18.03 9.78 -14.92
C ARG A 129 17.14 9.22 -16.03
N PRO A 130 17.41 9.54 -17.32
CA PRO A 130 16.65 9.01 -18.44
C PRO A 130 16.53 7.47 -18.43
N GLU A 131 17.59 6.75 -18.10
CA GLU A 131 17.59 5.29 -18.07
C GLU A 131 16.63 4.73 -17.02
N GLN A 132 16.47 5.45 -15.90
CA GLN A 132 15.51 5.08 -14.85
C GLN A 132 14.08 5.32 -15.32
N LEU A 133 13.84 6.42 -16.04
CA LEU A 133 12.53 6.70 -16.62
C LEU A 133 12.15 5.65 -17.67
N ASP A 134 13.09 5.22 -18.50
CA ASP A 134 12.86 4.16 -19.48
C ASP A 134 12.62 2.80 -18.79
N ALA A 135 13.37 2.50 -17.73
CA ALA A 135 13.14 1.30 -16.92
C ALA A 135 11.74 1.29 -16.26
N LEU A 136 11.23 2.44 -15.81
CA LEU A 136 9.84 2.55 -15.32
C LEU A 136 8.84 2.19 -16.41
N GLU A 137 8.99 2.73 -17.62
CA GLU A 137 8.07 2.45 -18.73
C GLU A 137 8.15 0.98 -19.17
N ALA A 138 9.34 0.36 -19.11
CA ALA A 138 9.54 -1.06 -19.39
C ALA A 138 8.76 -1.98 -18.43
N LEU A 139 8.39 -1.51 -17.24
CA LEU A 139 7.56 -2.29 -16.29
C LEU A 139 6.16 -2.58 -16.83
N LEU A 140 5.67 -1.73 -17.73
CA LEU A 140 4.33 -1.87 -18.33
C LEU A 140 4.32 -2.81 -19.52
N ILE A 141 5.49 -3.22 -20.02
CA ILE A 141 5.63 -4.16 -21.13
C ILE A 141 5.35 -5.58 -20.66
N THR A 142 4.63 -6.34 -21.47
CA THR A 142 4.34 -7.77 -21.23
C THR A 142 5.59 -8.61 -21.43
N GLU A 143 5.93 -9.46 -20.45
CA GLU A 143 7.02 -10.42 -20.60
C GLU A 143 6.61 -11.50 -21.62
N PRO A 144 7.41 -11.74 -22.68
CA PRO A 144 7.03 -12.66 -23.78
C PRO A 144 6.81 -14.10 -23.31
N ASP A 145 7.58 -14.54 -22.32
CA ASP A 145 7.53 -15.92 -21.81
C ASP A 145 6.34 -16.18 -20.87
N LYS A 146 5.81 -15.14 -20.21
CA LYS A 146 4.81 -15.27 -19.14
C LYS A 146 3.45 -14.68 -19.48
N GLY A 147 3.35 -13.84 -20.51
CA GLY A 147 2.09 -13.21 -20.93
C GLY A 147 1.51 -12.21 -19.92
N ILE A 148 2.29 -11.83 -18.90
CA ILE A 148 1.93 -10.80 -17.91
C ILE A 148 2.97 -9.68 -17.90
N THR A 149 2.55 -8.46 -17.54
CA THR A 149 3.49 -7.34 -17.40
C THR A 149 4.44 -7.54 -16.24
N THR A 150 5.66 -7.00 -16.37
CA THR A 150 6.67 -7.00 -15.31
C THR A 150 6.09 -6.40 -14.02
N LEU A 151 5.35 -5.29 -14.11
CA LEU A 151 4.69 -4.67 -12.96
C LEU A 151 3.69 -5.62 -12.29
N THR A 152 2.87 -6.33 -13.05
CA THR A 152 1.91 -7.31 -12.50
C THR A 152 2.64 -8.42 -11.76
N ARG A 153 3.76 -8.93 -12.32
CA ARG A 153 4.57 -9.94 -11.66
C ARG A 153 5.17 -9.41 -10.36
N LEU A 154 5.80 -8.24 -10.36
CA LEU A 154 6.39 -7.65 -9.16
C LEU A 154 5.36 -7.46 -8.03
N LYS A 155 4.13 -7.06 -8.37
CA LYS A 155 3.03 -6.89 -7.40
C LYS A 155 2.52 -8.19 -6.78
N ALA A 156 2.74 -9.34 -7.42
CA ALA A 156 2.18 -10.63 -7.02
C ALA A 156 3.05 -11.35 -5.97
N ILE A 157 3.22 -10.76 -4.79
CA ILE A 157 4.09 -11.30 -3.72
C ILE A 157 3.57 -12.68 -3.25
N PRO A 158 4.39 -13.74 -3.29
CA PRO A 158 4.00 -15.06 -2.77
C PRO A 158 3.70 -15.03 -1.27
N THR A 159 2.63 -15.71 -0.85
CA THR A 159 2.22 -15.82 0.57
C THR A 159 2.45 -17.19 1.18
N ALA A 160 2.61 -18.22 0.34
CA ALA A 160 2.86 -19.58 0.80
C ALA A 160 4.30 -19.73 1.30
N VAL A 161 4.49 -20.33 2.48
CA VAL A 161 5.82 -20.51 3.09
C VAL A 161 6.55 -21.66 2.40
N LYS A 162 7.38 -21.34 1.40
CA LYS A 162 8.28 -22.32 0.73
C LYS A 162 9.66 -21.70 0.50
N PRO A 163 10.75 -22.48 0.57
CA PRO A 163 12.10 -21.99 0.28
C PRO A 163 12.22 -21.35 -1.11
N ASP A 164 11.59 -21.94 -2.14
CA ASP A 164 11.64 -21.41 -3.51
C ASP A 164 10.99 -20.02 -3.62
N HIS A 165 9.95 -19.75 -2.82
CA HIS A 165 9.34 -18.43 -2.78
C HIS A 165 10.25 -17.39 -2.15
N VAL A 166 11.19 -17.76 -1.27
CA VAL A 166 12.14 -16.80 -0.68
C VAL A 166 13.06 -16.31 -1.78
N ARG A 167 13.55 -17.23 -2.61
CA ARG A 167 14.36 -16.88 -3.78
C ARG A 167 13.59 -15.99 -4.75
N ASP A 168 12.35 -16.33 -5.09
CA ASP A 168 11.52 -15.51 -5.98
C ASP A 168 11.27 -14.09 -5.43
N ILE A 169 11.04 -13.93 -4.12
CA ILE A 169 10.92 -12.60 -3.50
C ILE A 169 12.25 -11.84 -3.58
N LEU A 170 13.38 -12.49 -3.31
CA LEU A 170 14.70 -11.85 -3.37
C LEU A 170 15.08 -11.44 -4.79
N ASP A 171 14.79 -12.27 -5.79
CA ASP A 171 15.02 -11.97 -7.20
C ASP A 171 14.21 -10.74 -7.65
N ARG A 172 12.94 -10.65 -7.21
CA ARG A 172 12.09 -9.48 -7.46
C ARG A 172 12.58 -8.24 -6.74
N LEU A 173 13.03 -8.38 -5.49
CA LEU A 173 13.60 -7.27 -4.72
C LEU A 173 14.88 -6.75 -5.39
N HIS A 174 15.72 -7.65 -5.90
CA HIS A 174 16.91 -7.29 -6.67
C HIS A 174 16.53 -6.49 -7.93
N GLN A 175 15.57 -7.00 -8.70
CA GLN A 175 15.07 -6.31 -9.89
C GLN A 175 14.53 -4.91 -9.58
N VAL A 176 13.79 -4.74 -8.48
CA VAL A 176 13.30 -3.41 -8.06
C VAL A 176 14.46 -2.49 -7.68
N LYS A 177 15.44 -2.99 -6.93
CA LYS A 177 16.62 -2.23 -6.50
C LYS A 177 17.54 -1.84 -7.65
N GLU A 178 17.66 -2.67 -8.68
CA GLU A 178 18.47 -2.37 -9.89
C GLU A 178 17.99 -1.13 -10.65
N ILE A 179 16.69 -0.81 -10.59
CA ILE A 179 16.14 0.43 -11.18
C ILE A 179 16.73 1.67 -10.47
N GLY A 180 17.12 1.51 -9.20
CA GLY A 180 17.85 2.53 -8.45
C GLY A 180 17.02 3.74 -8.06
N ILE A 181 15.72 3.55 -7.80
CA ILE A 181 14.84 4.64 -7.35
C ILE A 181 15.13 4.95 -5.88
N PRO A 182 15.57 6.17 -5.53
CA PRO A 182 15.88 6.50 -4.14
C PRO A 182 14.59 6.66 -3.32
N ALA A 183 14.51 5.97 -2.18
CA ALA A 183 13.36 6.05 -1.27
C ALA A 183 13.11 7.47 -0.72
N SER A 184 14.14 8.33 -0.71
CA SER A 184 14.04 9.73 -0.28
C SER A 184 13.10 10.58 -1.14
N LEU A 185 12.76 10.15 -2.36
CA LEU A 185 11.75 10.82 -3.20
C LEU A 185 10.36 10.82 -2.55
N SER A 186 10.06 9.87 -1.67
CA SER A 186 8.80 9.89 -0.91
C SER A 186 8.63 11.16 -0.07
N ALA A 187 9.74 11.75 0.41
CA ALA A 187 9.75 12.96 1.24
C ALA A 187 9.62 14.27 0.43
N SER A 188 9.74 14.22 -0.91
CA SER A 188 9.60 15.42 -1.76
C SER A 188 8.14 15.84 -1.98
N VAL A 189 7.19 14.99 -1.57
CA VAL A 189 5.75 15.22 -1.72
C VAL A 189 5.05 15.11 -0.37
N HIS A 190 3.92 15.80 -0.21
CA HIS A 190 3.10 15.67 0.99
C HIS A 190 2.71 14.20 1.25
N PRO A 191 2.83 13.69 2.51
CA PRO A 191 2.60 12.28 2.83
C PRO A 191 1.23 11.73 2.37
N ASP A 192 0.16 12.50 2.52
CA ASP A 192 -1.18 12.06 2.11
C ASP A 192 -1.32 11.90 0.60
N ARG A 193 -0.66 12.77 -0.16
CA ARG A 193 -0.63 12.70 -1.63
C ARG A 193 0.25 11.55 -2.09
N TYR A 194 1.38 11.32 -1.43
CA TYR A 194 2.22 10.16 -1.69
C TYR A 194 1.46 8.84 -1.45
N ARG A 195 0.73 8.73 -0.32
CA ARG A 195 -0.17 7.59 -0.03
C ARG A 195 -1.23 7.40 -1.11
N GLN A 196 -1.74 8.49 -1.71
CA GLN A 196 -2.68 8.40 -2.82
C GLN A 196 -2.03 7.75 -4.05
N PHE A 197 -0.80 8.13 -4.43
CA PHE A 197 -0.08 7.47 -5.51
C PHE A 197 0.14 5.97 -5.25
N ILE A 198 0.51 5.60 -4.02
CA ILE A 198 0.64 4.19 -3.62
C ILE A 198 -0.69 3.45 -3.81
N ARG A 199 -1.79 4.00 -3.28
CA ARG A 199 -3.13 3.39 -3.41
C ARG A 199 -3.53 3.22 -4.88
N GLU A 200 -3.33 4.26 -5.69
CA GLU A 200 -3.60 4.22 -7.13
C GLU A 200 -2.74 3.15 -7.83
N GLY A 201 -1.44 3.08 -7.54
CA GLY A 201 -0.53 2.09 -8.12
C GLY A 201 -0.82 0.64 -7.69
N ARG A 202 -1.23 0.44 -6.44
CA ARG A 202 -1.66 -0.89 -5.93
C ARG A 202 -2.95 -1.35 -6.59
N ALA A 203 -3.98 -0.50 -6.63
CA ALA A 203 -5.29 -0.85 -7.16
C ALA A 203 -5.30 -1.01 -8.69
N SER A 204 -4.47 -0.23 -9.41
CA SER A 204 -4.53 -0.20 -10.87
C SER A 204 -3.72 -1.34 -11.52
N PRO A 205 -4.28 -2.08 -12.49
CA PRO A 205 -3.52 -2.94 -13.38
C PRO A 205 -2.67 -2.11 -14.36
N ALA A 206 -1.63 -2.74 -14.93
CA ALA A 206 -0.66 -2.07 -15.80
C ALA A 206 -1.30 -1.32 -16.98
N TYR A 207 -2.29 -1.92 -17.66
CA TYR A 207 -2.97 -1.30 -18.80
C TYR A 207 -3.75 -0.02 -18.45
N LEU A 208 -4.21 0.14 -17.20
CA LEU A 208 -4.85 1.39 -16.75
C LEU A 208 -3.81 2.47 -16.48
N ILE A 209 -2.68 2.08 -15.88
CA ILE A 209 -1.56 2.99 -15.60
C ILE A 209 -0.97 3.50 -16.93
N GLU A 210 -0.90 2.65 -17.95
CA GLU A 210 -0.41 3.01 -19.28
C GLU A 210 -1.18 4.17 -19.92
N ARG A 211 -2.49 4.25 -19.69
CA ARG A 211 -3.39 5.31 -20.21
C ARG A 211 -3.24 6.66 -19.50
N TYR A 212 -2.48 6.74 -18.42
CA TYR A 212 -2.23 8.01 -17.75
C TYR A 212 -1.33 8.91 -18.58
N THR A 213 -1.35 10.22 -18.29
CA THR A 213 -0.34 11.13 -18.85
C THR A 213 1.05 10.69 -18.40
N ALA A 214 2.08 10.85 -19.26
CA ALA A 214 3.42 10.33 -18.99
C ALA A 214 3.98 10.73 -17.61
N SER A 215 3.78 11.99 -17.20
CA SER A 215 4.21 12.47 -15.88
C SER A 215 3.46 11.78 -14.73
N ARG A 216 2.13 11.63 -14.82
CA ARG A 216 1.35 10.92 -13.79
C ARG A 216 1.72 9.44 -13.74
N ARG A 217 1.83 8.80 -14.92
CA ARG A 217 2.21 7.40 -15.08
C ARG A 217 3.52 7.09 -14.36
N ARG A 218 4.58 7.83 -14.70
CA ARG A 218 5.91 7.66 -14.10
C ARG A 218 5.90 7.93 -12.60
N ALA A 219 5.21 8.98 -12.13
CA ALA A 219 5.11 9.28 -10.71
C ALA A 219 4.40 8.16 -9.92
N THR A 220 3.31 7.60 -10.47
CA THR A 220 2.63 6.44 -9.88
C THR A 220 3.54 5.22 -9.83
N LEU A 221 4.33 4.97 -10.89
CA LEU A 221 5.29 3.86 -10.92
C LEU A 221 6.41 4.03 -9.90
N VAL A 222 6.98 5.23 -9.76
CA VAL A 222 7.98 5.55 -8.72
C VAL A 222 7.44 5.26 -7.32
N ALA A 223 6.25 5.78 -7.01
CA ALA A 223 5.62 5.51 -5.72
C ALA A 223 5.35 4.02 -5.50
N CYS A 224 4.92 3.30 -6.55
CA CYS A 224 4.67 1.87 -6.51
C CYS A 224 5.96 1.07 -6.27
N LEU A 225 7.09 1.43 -6.88
CA LEU A 225 8.35 0.73 -6.70
C LEU A 225 8.92 0.90 -5.29
N ILE A 226 8.90 2.12 -4.74
CA ILE A 226 9.34 2.36 -3.36
C ILE A 226 8.47 1.55 -2.38
N ASP A 227 7.15 1.54 -2.60
CA ASP A 227 6.21 0.72 -1.82
C ASP A 227 6.45 -0.80 -1.97
N LEU A 228 6.78 -1.25 -3.19
CA LEU A 228 7.07 -2.66 -3.45
C LEU A 228 8.39 -3.09 -2.82
N GLU A 229 9.41 -2.24 -2.80
CA GLU A 229 10.68 -2.53 -2.15
C GLU A 229 10.50 -2.80 -0.65
N GLU A 230 9.73 -1.96 0.05
CA GLU A 230 9.37 -2.14 1.46
C GLU A 230 8.63 -3.47 1.66
N ARG A 231 7.55 -3.69 0.89
CA ARG A 231 6.72 -4.91 1.03
C ARG A 231 7.44 -6.20 0.67
N LEU A 232 8.31 -6.19 -0.34
CA LEU A 232 9.12 -7.36 -0.70
C LEU A 232 10.16 -7.65 0.39
N THR A 233 10.75 -6.62 0.98
CA THR A 233 11.68 -6.77 2.11
C THR A 233 10.97 -7.37 3.31
N ASP A 234 9.81 -6.84 3.69
CA ASP A 234 9.00 -7.38 4.80
C ASP A 234 8.58 -8.83 4.55
N ALA A 235 8.12 -9.14 3.33
CA ALA A 235 7.71 -10.50 2.97
C ALA A 235 8.89 -11.49 2.98
N ALA A 236 10.09 -11.06 2.57
CA ALA A 236 11.29 -11.89 2.63
C ALA A 236 11.66 -12.23 4.09
N ILE A 237 11.65 -11.23 4.97
CA ILE A 237 11.95 -11.41 6.41
C ILE A 237 10.90 -12.32 7.05
N GLU A 238 9.61 -12.01 6.87
CA GLU A 238 8.51 -12.78 7.45
C GLU A 238 8.55 -14.25 7.02
N MET A 239 8.86 -14.52 5.75
CA MET A 239 8.91 -15.88 5.24
C MET A 239 10.16 -16.64 5.70
N ALA A 240 11.31 -15.96 5.81
CA ALA A 240 12.52 -16.53 6.40
C ALA A 240 12.27 -16.93 7.87
N ASP A 241 11.66 -16.06 8.66
CA ASP A 241 11.33 -16.32 10.07
C ASP A 241 10.42 -17.54 10.22
N LYS A 242 9.38 -17.67 9.38
CA LYS A 242 8.49 -18.84 9.38
C LYS A 242 9.22 -20.13 9.00
N LEU A 243 10.12 -20.09 8.00
CA LEU A 243 10.90 -21.28 7.60
C LEU A 243 11.85 -21.71 8.72
N ILE A 244 12.55 -20.75 9.34
CA ILE A 244 13.43 -20.99 10.48
C ILE A 244 12.63 -21.60 11.65
N GLY A 245 11.50 -21.00 12.02
CA GLY A 245 10.64 -21.49 13.10
C GLY A 245 10.11 -22.91 12.86
N THR A 246 9.70 -23.23 11.63
CA THR A 246 9.26 -24.59 11.28
C THR A 246 10.39 -25.61 11.30
N ALA A 247 11.61 -25.24 10.89
CA ALA A 247 12.78 -26.10 10.98
C ALA A 247 13.15 -26.42 12.44
N PHE A 248 13.19 -25.42 13.31
CA PHE A 248 13.43 -25.62 14.76
C PHE A 248 12.32 -26.46 15.40
N SER A 249 11.06 -26.21 15.06
CA SER A 249 9.94 -27.00 15.57
C SER A 249 10.04 -28.48 15.15
N ARG A 250 10.41 -28.75 13.90
CA ARG A 250 10.66 -30.11 13.40
C ARG A 250 11.81 -30.79 14.13
N ALA A 251 12.92 -30.06 14.37
CA ALA A 251 14.06 -30.58 15.12
C ALA A 251 13.66 -30.93 16.57
N LYS A 252 12.98 -30.01 17.27
CA LYS A 252 12.51 -30.22 18.66
C LYS A 252 11.53 -31.39 18.77
N ASN A 253 10.58 -31.49 17.83
CA ASN A 253 9.64 -32.61 17.79
C ASN A 253 10.34 -33.95 17.51
N THR A 254 11.34 -33.96 16.65
CA THR A 254 12.15 -35.15 16.37
C THR A 254 12.96 -35.55 17.60
N GLN A 255 13.55 -34.60 18.30
CA GLN A 255 14.29 -34.84 19.55
C GLN A 255 13.36 -35.34 20.67
N ALA A 256 12.18 -34.74 20.86
CA ALA A 256 11.18 -35.20 21.83
C ALA A 256 10.70 -36.63 21.53
N ARG A 257 10.47 -36.96 20.25
CA ARG A 257 10.13 -38.32 19.81
C ARG A 257 11.24 -39.32 20.11
N ARG A 258 12.51 -38.94 19.88
CA ARG A 258 13.68 -39.77 20.22
C ARG A 258 13.77 -40.03 21.73
N TYR A 259 13.68 -38.99 22.56
CA TYR A 259 13.68 -39.16 24.02
C TYR A 259 12.51 -40.03 24.52
N ALA A 260 11.31 -39.84 23.97
CA ALA A 260 10.16 -40.67 24.30
C ALA A 260 10.40 -42.14 23.92
N ALA A 261 11.00 -42.42 22.75
CA ALA A 261 11.37 -43.77 22.35
C ALA A 261 12.43 -44.38 23.30
N THR A 262 13.52 -43.66 23.57
CA THR A 262 14.57 -44.11 24.49
C THR A 262 14.04 -44.36 25.90
N SER A 263 13.16 -43.51 26.42
CA SER A 263 12.54 -43.71 27.74
C SER A 263 11.65 -44.96 27.78
N LYS A 264 10.94 -45.27 26.69
CA LYS A 264 10.17 -46.52 26.56
C LYS A 264 11.08 -47.74 26.48
N ASP A 265 12.20 -47.64 25.76
CA ASP A 265 13.17 -48.73 25.64
C ASP A 265 13.88 -48.98 26.97
N VAL A 266 14.28 -47.94 27.71
CA VAL A 266 14.83 -48.04 29.07
C VAL A 266 13.79 -48.62 30.02
N ALA A 267 12.53 -48.17 29.97
CA ALA A 267 11.47 -48.73 30.80
C ALA A 267 11.19 -50.22 30.47
N ARG A 268 11.26 -50.60 29.19
CA ARG A 268 11.14 -51.99 28.74
C ARG A 268 12.30 -52.84 29.24
N LEU A 269 13.52 -52.32 29.15
CA LEU A 269 14.73 -52.96 29.66
C LEU A 269 14.67 -53.15 31.18
N MET A 270 14.25 -52.13 31.93
CA MET A 270 14.03 -52.21 33.38
C MET A 270 12.96 -53.23 33.78
N ARG A 271 11.90 -53.39 32.97
CA ARG A 271 10.90 -54.47 33.18
C ARG A 271 11.51 -55.85 32.90
N LEU A 272 12.33 -55.99 31.86
CA LEU A 272 13.05 -57.24 31.57
C LEU A 272 13.99 -57.62 32.72
N PHE A 273 14.73 -56.67 33.29
CA PHE A 273 15.57 -56.92 34.48
C PHE A 273 14.75 -57.22 35.74
N ARG A 274 13.53 -56.68 35.87
CA ARG A 274 12.63 -57.00 36.99
C ARG A 274 12.03 -58.40 36.90
N HIS A 275 11.79 -58.91 35.69
CA HIS A 275 11.21 -60.24 35.46
C HIS A 275 12.26 -61.33 35.21
N GLY A 276 13.46 -60.97 34.76
CA GLY A 276 14.64 -61.82 34.68
C GLY A 276 15.26 -61.99 36.07
N ARG A 277 14.89 -63.08 36.74
CA ARG A 277 15.44 -63.50 38.03
C ARG A 277 16.95 -63.74 37.88
N LEU A 278 17.78 -62.79 38.30
CA LEU A 278 19.18 -63.05 38.63
C LEU A 278 19.19 -63.96 39.86
N ALA A 279 19.36 -65.25 39.66
CA ALA A 279 19.82 -66.14 40.73
C ALA A 279 21.27 -65.74 41.06
N PRO A 280 21.60 -65.43 42.32
CA PRO A 280 22.99 -65.22 42.71
C PRO A 280 23.68 -66.58 42.77
N ALA A 281 24.44 -66.94 41.74
CA ALA A 281 25.46 -67.96 41.88
C ALA A 281 26.69 -67.30 42.52
N CYS A 282 26.66 -67.16 43.84
CA CYS A 282 27.88 -67.19 44.61
C CYS A 282 28.43 -68.61 44.49
N ASP A 283 29.60 -68.77 43.89
CA ASP A 283 30.64 -69.72 44.32
C ASP A 283 31.92 -69.49 43.50
N ALA A 284 33.01 -69.26 44.22
CA ALA A 284 34.39 -69.37 43.74
C ALA A 284 35.20 -70.10 44.82
N PRO A 285 36.37 -70.71 44.55
CA PRO A 285 36.98 -71.08 43.26
C PRO A 285 37.42 -72.56 43.20
N ARG A 286 37.68 -73.13 42.01
CA ARG A 286 38.54 -74.32 41.89
C ARG A 286 39.41 -74.31 40.63
N ALA A 287 40.66 -73.96 40.87
CA ALA A 287 41.93 -74.42 40.28
C ALA A 287 41.98 -74.89 38.80
N LEU A 288 42.82 -74.14 38.05
CA LEU A 288 43.93 -74.61 37.21
C LEU A 288 43.64 -75.66 36.11
N ARG A 289 43.72 -75.20 34.85
CA ARG A 289 44.57 -75.79 33.81
C ARG A 289 44.72 -74.84 32.63
N THR A 290 45.93 -74.31 32.45
CA THR A 290 46.46 -73.93 31.13
C THR A 290 46.81 -75.22 30.36
N PRO A 291 46.79 -75.19 29.02
CA PRO A 291 48.06 -74.96 28.34
C PRO A 291 47.97 -74.06 27.09
N ASP A 292 49.03 -73.25 26.98
CA ASP A 292 49.82 -72.89 25.80
C ASP A 292 49.23 -72.21 24.57
N ALA A 293 49.87 -71.07 24.31
CA ALA A 293 49.90 -70.31 23.09
C ALA A 293 50.70 -71.03 21.99
N SER A 294 50.20 -70.98 20.75
CA SER A 294 51.03 -70.80 19.54
C SER A 294 50.17 -70.62 18.29
N GLY A 295 50.60 -69.73 17.38
CA GLY A 295 50.08 -69.57 16.01
C GLY A 295 49.29 -68.27 15.80
N VAL A 296 49.92 -67.11 15.60
CA VAL A 296 50.53 -66.62 14.34
C VAL A 296 49.56 -66.62 13.15
N GLY A 297 49.08 -65.42 12.80
CA GLY A 297 49.05 -64.90 11.43
C GLY A 297 47.82 -65.21 10.56
N ARG A 298 47.07 -64.16 10.20
CA ARG A 298 46.91 -63.62 8.82
C ARG A 298 45.55 -62.93 8.63
N GLU A 299 45.64 -61.60 8.59
CA GLU A 299 45.11 -60.71 7.55
C GLU A 299 44.47 -61.38 6.32
N ARG A 300 43.22 -61.00 6.00
CA ARG A 300 42.63 -60.82 4.65
C ARG A 300 41.16 -60.35 4.78
N GLN A 301 40.90 -59.11 4.38
CA GLN A 301 40.26 -58.70 3.12
C GLN A 301 38.72 -58.61 3.17
N VAL A 302 38.29 -57.35 3.12
CA VAL A 302 36.96 -56.86 2.74
C VAL A 302 36.69 -57.19 1.26
N PRO A 303 35.47 -57.59 0.87
CA PRO A 303 35.02 -57.44 -0.49
C PRO A 303 34.03 -56.27 -0.62
N SER A 304 34.43 -55.30 -1.43
CA SER A 304 33.55 -54.38 -2.15
C SER A 304 32.61 -55.14 -3.08
N THR A 305 31.32 -54.82 -3.09
CA THR A 305 30.42 -55.19 -4.20
C THR A 305 29.72 -53.96 -4.75
N SER A 306 30.00 -53.73 -6.02
CA SER A 306 29.40 -52.77 -6.93
C SER A 306 28.04 -53.23 -7.44
N THR A 307 27.10 -52.28 -7.44
CA THR A 307 26.02 -51.99 -8.40
C THR A 307 25.66 -53.04 -9.47
N GLN A 308 24.38 -53.46 -9.50
CA GLN A 308 23.66 -53.68 -10.78
C GLN A 308 22.12 -53.54 -10.63
N ASN A 309 21.62 -52.36 -10.99
CA ASN A 309 20.56 -52.08 -11.95
C ASN A 309 19.34 -53.04 -12.07
N CYS A 310 18.13 -52.52 -11.82
CA CYS A 310 16.92 -52.94 -12.52
C CYS A 310 15.97 -51.74 -12.77
N LYS A 311 15.95 -51.31 -14.04
CA LYS A 311 14.91 -50.46 -14.67
C LYS A 311 13.63 -51.28 -14.84
N ARG A 312 12.47 -50.65 -14.67
CA ARG A 312 11.22 -51.02 -15.37
C ARG A 312 10.45 -49.78 -15.84
N PRO A 313 9.69 -49.89 -16.95
CA PRO A 313 9.25 -48.76 -17.76
C PRO A 313 7.80 -48.35 -17.44
N TRP A 314 7.49 -47.08 -17.73
CA TRP A 314 6.12 -46.54 -17.77
C TRP A 314 5.74 -46.28 -19.22
N ASP A 315 4.74 -47.01 -19.71
CA ASP A 315 4.01 -46.72 -20.95
C ASP A 315 2.71 -45.98 -20.62
N GLY A 316 2.39 -44.98 -21.42
CA GLY A 316 1.14 -44.23 -21.36
C GLY A 316 0.17 -44.61 -22.47
N ARG A 317 -1.12 -44.67 -22.13
CA ARG A 317 -2.27 -44.01 -22.81
C ARG A 317 -3.61 -44.63 -22.36
N GLY A 318 -4.62 -43.77 -22.18
CA GLY A 318 -6.02 -44.13 -22.48
C GLY A 318 -7.10 -43.86 -21.42
N GLN A 319 -7.55 -42.61 -21.33
CA GLN A 319 -8.92 -42.08 -21.13
C GLN A 319 -10.07 -42.99 -20.60
N ALA A 320 -10.85 -42.50 -19.61
CA ALA A 320 -12.25 -42.01 -19.74
C ALA A 320 -13.11 -42.12 -18.43
N ALA A 321 -14.04 -41.15 -18.28
CA ALA A 321 -15.18 -41.04 -17.34
C ALA A 321 -14.82 -40.80 -15.85
N TRP A 322 -15.36 -39.83 -15.12
CA TRP A 322 -16.79 -39.56 -14.89
C TRP A 322 -17.10 -38.05 -14.65
N ARG A 323 -18.32 -37.67 -15.06
CA ARG A 323 -18.98 -36.39 -14.80
C ARG A 323 -19.71 -36.39 -13.44
N SER A 324 -20.01 -35.16 -12.98
CA SER A 324 -21.14 -34.71 -12.14
C SER A 324 -20.87 -34.47 -10.65
N GLY A 325 -21.28 -33.27 -10.18
CA GLY A 325 -21.55 -32.97 -8.77
C GLY A 325 -20.94 -31.69 -8.21
N PHE A 326 -21.46 -30.51 -8.59
CA PHE A 326 -21.39 -29.28 -7.78
C PHE A 326 -22.74 -29.08 -7.09
N PRO A 327 -22.77 -28.68 -5.81
CA PRO A 327 -23.86 -27.87 -5.28
C PRO A 327 -23.38 -26.46 -4.91
N ASP A 328 -24.23 -25.49 -5.23
CA ASP A 328 -24.17 -24.09 -4.82
C ASP A 328 -24.32 -23.93 -3.30
N ILE A 329 -23.45 -23.11 -2.69
CA ILE A 329 -23.72 -22.15 -1.59
C ILE A 329 -22.80 -20.95 -1.77
#